data_AF-A0A6A5QQC3-F1
#
_entry.id   AF-A0A6A5QQC3-F1
#
_cell.length_a   1.000
_cell.length_b   1.000
_cell.length_c   1.000
_cell.angle_alpha   90.00
_cell.angle_beta   90.00
_cell.angle_gamma   90.00
#
_symmetry.space_group_name_H-M   'P 1'
#
loop_
_entity.id
_entity.type
_entity.pdbx_description
1 polymer ?
#
loop_
_entity_poly.entity_id
_entity_poly.type
_entity_poly.pdbx_seq_one_letter_code
_entity_poly.pdbx_strand_id
1 'polypeptide(L)'
;MNISEARDASHSRLFQPLVAHAIAAQLIQAVAFIHSRGIVHADLHEANILLRLPDCIDSLTPDQLYEKYGQPELEKITRWDGNPLDQWVPTHGVIPVWFGDASDTISLADSRIFLGDFSESFQPTTDVRQSSRTPFILRSPEILLEPTSHVSFPAEIWSLACAVFAIMGQRPLFETWFPDVDQVLQEHIDTLGAFPSGLWVSWANQYQYFDDKLQRVHGSPRRLLEDRLEDSIQEPRKQYKMAEMDEEEKQAFLILLRSMLSFSPDDRPSAQQVLESNWMQKWAGPAFELMKDNLSTSKTHR
;
A
#
# COMPACT_ATOMS: atom_id res chain seq x y z
N MET A 1 -2.17 -1.31 14.54
CA MET A 1 -2.06 -2.31 13.47
C MET A 1 -2.07 -1.58 12.14
N ASN A 2 -1.14 -1.90 11.25
CA ASN A 2 -1.13 -1.39 9.87
C ASN A 2 -1.78 -2.36 8.88
N ILE A 3 -2.00 -1.92 7.64
CA ILE A 3 -2.63 -2.74 6.59
C ILE A 3 -1.81 -4.01 6.30
N SER A 4 -0.47 -3.91 6.30
CA SER A 4 0.41 -5.08 6.07
C SER A 4 0.19 -6.16 7.14
N GLU A 5 0.19 -5.77 8.41
CA GLU A 5 -0.04 -6.67 9.55
C GLU A 5 -1.43 -7.31 9.50
N ALA A 6 -2.47 -6.53 9.16
CA ALA A 6 -3.83 -7.04 9.04
C ALA A 6 -3.94 -8.10 7.95
N ARG A 7 -3.27 -7.89 6.80
CA ARG A 7 -3.22 -8.85 5.70
C ARG A 7 -2.45 -10.10 6.09
N ASP A 8 -1.30 -9.97 6.73
CA ASP A 8 -0.47 -11.11 7.14
C ASP A 8 -1.13 -11.95 8.25
N ALA A 9 -2.03 -11.37 9.03
CA ALA A 9 -2.87 -12.08 9.99
C ALA A 9 -4.00 -12.90 9.35
N SER A 10 -4.28 -12.73 8.05
CA SER A 10 -5.31 -13.48 7.32
C SER A 10 -4.69 -14.53 6.40
N HIS A 11 -5.27 -15.73 6.37
CA HIS A 11 -4.93 -16.74 5.37
C HIS A 11 -5.23 -16.29 3.94
N SER A 12 -6.25 -15.45 3.75
CA SER A 12 -6.61 -14.94 2.43
C SER A 12 -5.79 -13.71 2.04
N ARG A 13 -5.30 -12.95 3.02
CA ARG A 13 -4.70 -11.60 2.86
C ARG A 13 -5.60 -10.57 2.18
N LEU A 14 -6.88 -10.89 1.99
CA LEU A 14 -7.87 -10.04 1.35
C LEU A 14 -8.71 -9.32 2.41
N PHE A 15 -9.11 -8.09 2.09
CA PHE A 15 -10.22 -7.44 2.77
C PHE A 15 -11.54 -7.82 2.10
N GLN A 16 -12.64 -7.76 2.86
CA GLN A 16 -13.97 -7.82 2.24
C GLN A 16 -14.10 -6.73 1.18
N PRO A 17 -14.78 -6.95 0.03
CA PRO A 17 -14.75 -6.02 -1.09
C PRO A 17 -15.13 -4.58 -0.72
N LEU A 18 -16.21 -4.36 0.04
CA LEU A 18 -16.59 -3.01 0.48
C LEU A 18 -15.57 -2.36 1.43
N VAL A 19 -14.89 -3.18 2.24
CA VAL A 19 -13.83 -2.71 3.15
C VAL A 19 -12.60 -2.27 2.36
N ALA A 20 -12.17 -3.08 1.39
CA ALA A 20 -11.05 -2.74 0.49
C ALA A 20 -11.31 -1.40 -0.22
N HIS A 21 -12.53 -1.24 -0.76
CA HIS A 21 -12.98 0.00 -1.40
C HIS A 21 -12.94 1.21 -0.45
N ALA A 22 -13.48 1.07 0.77
CA ALA A 22 -13.49 2.16 1.74
C ALA A 22 -12.07 2.54 2.21
N ILE A 23 -11.17 1.57 2.38
CA ILE A 23 -9.75 1.82 2.72
C ILE A 23 -9.05 2.54 1.56
N ALA A 24 -9.20 2.06 0.33
CA ALA A 24 -8.63 2.70 -0.86
C ALA A 24 -9.12 4.14 -1.05
N ALA A 25 -10.43 4.38 -0.86
CA ALA A 25 -11.01 5.71 -0.93
C ALA A 25 -10.42 6.68 0.11
N GLN A 26 -10.31 6.23 1.37
CA GLN A 26 -9.69 7.01 2.44
C GLN A 26 -8.23 7.33 2.12
N LEU A 27 -7.48 6.36 1.58
CA LEU A 27 -6.06 6.55 1.24
C LEU A 27 -5.90 7.60 0.13
N ILE A 28 -6.68 7.48 -0.94
CA ILE A 28 -6.69 8.43 -2.05
C ILE A 28 -7.08 9.83 -1.55
N GLN A 29 -8.09 9.93 -0.69
CA GLN A 29 -8.50 11.20 -0.10
C GLN A 29 -7.42 11.80 0.81
N ALA A 30 -6.73 11.00 1.61
CA ALA A 30 -5.63 11.44 2.46
C ALA A 30 -4.46 11.98 1.63
N VAL A 31 -4.06 11.28 0.58
CA VAL A 31 -3.00 11.72 -0.33
C VAL A 31 -3.40 13.00 -1.07
N ALA A 32 -4.64 13.08 -1.59
CA ALA A 32 -5.16 14.29 -2.22
C ALA A 32 -5.12 15.49 -1.26
N PHE A 33 -5.47 15.27 0.02
CA PHE A 33 -5.39 16.31 1.04
C PHE A 33 -3.96 16.79 1.26
N ILE A 34 -2.99 15.90 1.51
CA ILE A 34 -1.60 16.34 1.78
C ILE A 34 -0.94 16.97 0.54
N HIS A 35 -1.23 16.47 -0.67
CA HIS A 35 -0.78 17.07 -1.93
C HIS A 35 -1.33 18.49 -2.08
N SER A 36 -2.59 18.73 -1.72
CA SER A 36 -3.19 20.08 -1.74
C SER A 36 -2.52 21.06 -0.75
N ARG A 37 -1.80 20.54 0.25
CA ARG A 37 -0.97 21.32 1.19
C ARG A 37 0.48 21.45 0.73
N GLY A 38 0.80 20.97 -0.46
CA GLY A 38 2.15 20.99 -1.01
C GLY A 38 3.10 19.99 -0.33
N ILE A 39 2.56 18.94 0.30
CA ILE A 39 3.34 17.93 1.03
C ILE A 39 3.31 16.61 0.26
N VAL A 40 4.47 15.99 0.10
CA VAL A 40 4.64 14.62 -0.38
C VAL A 40 4.95 13.74 0.83
N HIS A 41 4.30 12.58 0.95
CA HIS A 41 4.56 11.65 2.05
C HIS A 41 5.97 11.02 1.94
N ALA A 42 6.36 10.66 0.72
CA ALA A 42 7.66 10.11 0.30
C ALA A 42 8.01 8.70 0.82
N ASP A 43 7.07 8.06 1.50
CA ASP A 43 7.19 6.70 2.01
C ASP A 43 5.82 5.99 2.07
N LEU A 44 5.07 6.07 0.97
CA LEU A 44 3.72 5.56 0.93
C LEU A 44 3.71 4.04 0.67
N HIS A 45 3.34 3.26 1.69
CA HIS A 45 3.16 1.81 1.60
C HIS A 45 2.23 1.28 2.70
N GLU A 46 1.82 0.02 2.60
CA GLU A 46 0.81 -0.60 3.48
C GLU A 46 1.16 -0.58 4.98
N ALA A 47 2.44 -0.59 5.33
CA ALA A 47 2.86 -0.54 6.73
C ALA A 47 2.72 0.86 7.37
N ASN A 48 2.63 1.91 6.54
CA ASN A 48 2.38 3.30 6.97
C ASN A 48 0.89 3.68 6.91
N ILE A 49 0.02 2.72 6.54
CA ILE A 49 -1.44 2.89 6.57
C ILE A 49 -1.97 2.16 7.81
N LEU A 50 -2.42 2.91 8.80
CA LEU A 50 -2.83 2.40 10.10
C LEU A 50 -4.34 2.23 10.17
N LEU A 51 -4.81 1.07 10.65
CA LEU A 51 -6.22 0.91 11.00
C LEU A 51 -6.48 1.56 12.36
N ARG A 52 -7.51 2.40 12.41
CA ARG A 52 -7.96 3.04 13.64
C ARG A 52 -8.55 1.98 14.56
N LEU A 53 -8.05 1.95 15.78
CA LEU A 53 -8.59 1.10 16.84
C LEU A 53 -10.07 1.42 17.12
N PRO A 54 -10.89 0.39 17.44
CA PRO A 54 -12.27 0.61 17.84
C PRO A 54 -12.39 1.60 19.00
N ASP A 55 -13.41 2.48 18.94
CA ASP A 55 -13.63 3.55 19.94
C ASP A 55 -13.85 2.98 21.37
N CYS A 56 -14.14 1.68 21.51
CA CYS A 56 -14.25 1.05 22.82
C CYS A 56 -12.92 0.91 23.56
N ILE A 57 -11.78 0.92 22.86
CA ILE A 57 -10.46 0.79 23.50
C ILE A 57 -10.17 1.99 24.41
N ASP A 58 -10.54 3.20 23.99
CA ASP A 58 -10.37 4.42 24.80
C ASP A 58 -11.18 4.40 26.11
N SER A 59 -12.18 3.52 26.22
CA SER A 59 -13.03 3.38 27.39
C SER A 59 -12.59 2.30 28.38
N LEU A 60 -11.58 1.50 28.04
CA LEU A 60 -11.08 0.43 28.91
C LEU A 60 -10.13 0.99 29.97
N THR A 61 -10.28 0.53 31.22
CA THR A 61 -9.21 0.70 32.23
C THR A 61 -8.01 -0.19 31.89
N PRO A 62 -6.81 0.08 32.44
CA PRO A 62 -5.65 -0.81 32.25
C PRO A 62 -5.95 -2.27 32.62
N ASP A 63 -6.67 -2.52 33.71
CA ASP A 63 -7.03 -3.88 34.14
C ASP A 63 -7.95 -4.57 33.14
N GLN A 64 -8.95 -3.85 32.60
CA GLN A 64 -9.85 -4.38 31.59
C GLN A 64 -9.13 -4.64 30.26
N LEU A 65 -8.14 -3.81 29.93
CA LEU A 65 -7.29 -4.00 28.76
C LEU A 65 -6.47 -5.29 28.91
N TYR A 66 -5.88 -5.54 30.09
CA TYR A 66 -5.14 -6.79 30.35
C TYR A 66 -6.05 -8.02 30.47
N GLU A 67 -7.26 -7.87 31.01
CA GLU A 67 -8.24 -8.96 31.04
C GLU A 67 -8.64 -9.38 29.62
N LYS A 68 -8.81 -8.40 28.72
CA LYS A 68 -9.24 -8.64 27.35
C LYS A 68 -8.11 -9.12 26.43
N TYR A 69 -6.92 -8.53 26.53
CA TYR A 69 -5.82 -8.75 25.58
C TYR A 69 -4.62 -9.50 26.18
N GLY A 70 -4.68 -9.85 27.47
CA GLY A 70 -3.62 -10.54 28.18
C GLY A 70 -2.68 -9.58 28.92
N GLN A 71 -1.94 -10.15 29.87
CA GLN A 71 -0.86 -9.45 30.57
C GLN A 71 0.33 -9.20 29.62
N PRO A 72 1.08 -8.11 29.80
CA PRO A 72 2.27 -7.85 28.99
C PRO A 72 3.26 -9.01 29.06
N GLU A 73 3.64 -9.54 27.90
CA GLU A 73 4.67 -10.56 27.81
C GLU A 73 6.04 -9.90 27.91
N LEU A 74 6.86 -10.42 28.82
CA LEU A 74 8.20 -9.93 29.08
C LEU A 74 9.23 -10.89 28.49
N GLU A 75 10.07 -10.39 27.60
CA GLU A 75 11.20 -11.16 27.07
C GLU A 75 12.49 -10.71 27.75
N LYS A 76 13.23 -11.67 28.30
CA LYS A 76 14.48 -11.38 28.99
C LYS A 76 15.54 -10.96 27.97
N ILE A 77 16.10 -9.76 28.17
CA ILE A 77 17.22 -9.29 27.36
C ILE A 77 18.49 -10.00 27.84
N THR A 78 19.23 -10.57 26.90
CA THR A 78 20.52 -11.22 27.18
C THR A 78 21.56 -10.75 26.19
N ARG A 79 22.82 -10.67 26.65
CA ARG A 79 23.92 -10.35 25.74
C ARG A 79 24.30 -11.57 24.94
N TRP A 80 24.58 -11.36 23.66
CA TRP A 80 25.04 -12.41 22.76
C TRP A 80 26.35 -13.06 23.21
N ASP A 81 27.23 -12.29 23.86
CA ASP A 81 28.51 -12.77 24.40
C ASP A 81 28.40 -13.48 25.77
N GLY A 82 27.18 -13.61 26.32
CA GLY A 82 26.92 -14.27 27.61
C GLY A 82 27.34 -13.47 28.85
N ASN A 83 27.88 -12.26 28.69
CA ASN A 83 28.25 -11.39 29.82
C ASN A 83 26.99 -10.80 30.50
N PRO A 84 27.10 -10.31 31.75
CA PRO A 84 26.01 -9.59 32.39
C PRO A 84 25.69 -8.28 31.66
N LEU A 85 24.42 -7.88 31.72
CA LEU A 85 23.95 -6.59 31.22
C LEU A 85 24.57 -5.46 32.05
N ASP A 86 24.86 -4.34 31.39
CA ASP A 86 25.29 -3.11 32.07
C ASP A 86 24.12 -2.54 32.89
N GLN A 87 24.43 -1.76 33.93
CA GLN A 87 23.43 -1.23 34.88
C GLN A 87 22.33 -0.36 34.24
N TRP A 88 22.57 0.17 33.04
CA TRP A 88 21.65 1.06 32.33
C TRP A 88 20.83 0.35 31.25
N VAL A 89 21.06 -0.94 31.04
CA VAL A 89 20.34 -1.73 30.05
C VAL A 89 19.12 -2.36 30.71
N PRO A 90 17.89 -2.16 30.17
CA PRO A 90 16.71 -2.85 30.66
C PRO A 90 16.92 -4.36 30.70
N THR A 91 16.43 -5.01 31.76
CA THR A 91 16.56 -6.46 31.92
C THR A 91 15.55 -7.24 31.08
N HIS A 92 14.47 -6.59 30.67
CA HIS A 92 13.39 -7.16 29.88
C HIS A 92 12.93 -6.18 28.80
N GLY A 93 12.58 -6.72 27.64
CA GLY A 93 11.72 -6.06 26.67
C GLY A 93 10.26 -6.42 26.93
N VAL A 94 9.35 -5.55 26.54
CA VAL A 94 7.91 -5.83 26.53
C VAL A 94 7.54 -6.17 25.09
N ILE A 95 6.98 -7.36 24.87
CA ILE A 95 6.50 -7.75 23.54
C ILE A 95 5.24 -6.92 23.24
N PRO A 96 5.16 -6.25 22.07
CA PRO A 96 3.99 -5.48 21.71
C PRO A 96 2.79 -6.42 21.55
N VAL A 97 1.70 -6.11 22.24
CA VAL A 97 0.44 -6.83 22.08
C VAL A 97 -0.20 -6.49 20.74
N TRP A 98 -0.70 -7.51 20.04
CA TRP A 98 -1.40 -7.32 18.78
C TRP A 98 -2.90 -7.06 19.05
N PHE A 99 -3.30 -5.79 18.92
CA PHE A 99 -4.70 -5.34 19.04
C PHE A 99 -5.50 -5.47 17.73
N GLY A 100 -4.97 -6.22 16.78
CA GLY A 100 -5.45 -6.26 15.40
C GLY A 100 -6.57 -7.26 15.15
N ASP A 101 -7.09 -7.21 13.94
CA ASP A 101 -7.98 -8.20 13.34
C ASP A 101 -7.40 -8.62 11.99
N ALA A 102 -7.70 -9.85 11.56
CA ALA A 102 -7.32 -10.32 10.23
C ALA A 102 -8.06 -9.53 9.14
N SER A 103 -7.43 -9.30 7.99
CA SER A 103 -7.98 -8.45 6.92
C SER A 103 -9.40 -8.83 6.48
N ASP A 104 -9.70 -10.14 6.44
CA ASP A 104 -11.00 -10.68 6.01
C ASP A 104 -12.09 -10.62 7.09
N THR A 105 -11.72 -10.31 8.34
CA THR A 105 -12.65 -10.17 9.46
C THR A 105 -12.94 -8.72 9.83
N ILE A 106 -12.18 -7.75 9.30
CA ILE A 106 -12.41 -6.33 9.55
C ILE A 106 -13.78 -5.93 9.00
N SER A 107 -14.58 -5.33 9.88
CA SER A 107 -15.89 -4.80 9.53
C SER A 107 -15.76 -3.47 8.77
N LEU A 108 -16.79 -3.09 8.01
CA LEU A 108 -16.81 -1.78 7.37
C LEU A 108 -16.68 -0.64 8.40
N ALA A 109 -17.35 -0.73 9.56
CA ALA A 109 -17.27 0.30 10.60
C ALA A 109 -15.85 0.44 11.21
N ASP A 110 -15.08 -0.65 11.24
CA ASP A 110 -13.72 -0.69 11.80
C ASP A 110 -12.63 -0.43 10.74
N SER A 111 -13.01 -0.22 9.48
CA SER A 111 -12.09 0.03 8.36
C SER A 111 -11.57 1.48 8.24
N ARG A 112 -11.74 2.28 9.30
CA ARG A 112 -11.18 3.64 9.35
C ARG A 112 -9.66 3.58 9.35
N ILE A 113 -9.02 4.41 8.54
CA ILE A 113 -7.55 4.47 8.48
C ILE A 113 -6.99 5.83 8.88
N PHE A 114 -5.72 5.81 9.28
CA PHE A 114 -4.83 6.96 9.33
C PHE A 114 -3.63 6.71 8.43
N LEU A 115 -3.25 7.71 7.65
CA LEU A 115 -1.91 7.74 7.07
C LEU A 115 -0.95 8.18 8.18
N GLY A 116 0.08 7.38 8.46
CA GLY A 116 1.05 7.59 9.53
C GLY A 116 2.47 7.66 9.00
N ASP A 117 3.40 7.97 9.90
CA ASP A 117 4.84 8.11 9.62
C ASP A 117 5.22 9.16 8.56
N PHE A 118 5.14 10.43 8.96
CA PHE A 118 5.55 11.57 8.14
C PHE A 118 7.04 11.93 8.28
N SER A 119 7.87 11.02 8.79
CA SER A 119 9.29 11.31 9.07
C SER A 119 10.11 11.60 7.81
N GLU A 120 9.69 11.04 6.68
CA GLU A 120 10.30 11.25 5.35
C GLU A 120 9.55 12.29 4.51
N SER A 121 8.43 12.82 5.02
CA SER A 121 7.62 13.77 4.28
C SER A 121 8.29 15.13 4.14
N PHE A 122 8.05 15.78 3.02
CA PHE A 122 8.65 17.09 2.73
C PHE A 122 7.77 17.91 1.78
N GLN A 123 8.04 19.21 1.74
CA GLN A 123 7.46 20.16 0.82
C GLN A 123 8.42 20.41 -0.35
N PRO A 124 8.13 19.92 -1.58
CA PRO A 124 9.05 20.05 -2.71
C PRO A 124 9.42 21.50 -3.09
N THR A 125 8.62 22.47 -2.69
CA THR A 125 8.81 23.90 -2.97
C THR A 125 9.74 24.61 -1.98
N THR A 126 9.92 24.08 -0.77
CA THR A 126 10.66 24.76 0.31
C THR A 126 11.80 23.92 0.88
N ASP A 127 11.66 22.60 0.87
CA ASP A 127 12.60 21.71 1.54
C ASP A 127 13.74 21.29 0.62
N VAL A 128 14.88 20.95 1.21
CA VAL A 128 15.98 20.33 0.48
C VAL A 128 15.52 18.97 0.00
N ARG A 129 15.68 18.73 -1.31
CA ARG A 129 15.23 17.50 -1.94
C ARG A 129 15.93 16.29 -1.31
N GLN A 130 15.13 15.34 -0.82
CA GLN A 130 15.62 14.13 -0.19
C GLN A 130 15.65 12.95 -1.19
N SER A 131 16.48 11.95 -0.89
CA SER A 131 16.45 10.66 -1.56
C SER A 131 15.20 9.89 -1.16
N SER A 132 14.55 9.20 -2.10
CA SER A 132 13.39 8.35 -1.79
C SER A 132 13.73 7.27 -0.76
N ARG A 133 12.92 7.19 0.30
CA ARG A 133 12.94 6.06 1.26
C ARG A 133 11.84 5.04 1.05
N THR A 134 10.89 5.35 0.16
CA THR A 134 9.89 4.41 -0.34
C THR A 134 10.53 3.05 -0.63
N PRO A 135 9.91 1.92 -0.22
CA PRO A 135 10.42 0.59 -0.51
C PRO A 135 10.77 0.42 -1.99
N PHE A 136 11.90 -0.22 -2.27
CA PHE A 136 12.51 -0.23 -3.59
C PHE A 136 11.57 -0.71 -4.72
N ILE A 137 10.75 -1.72 -4.42
CA ILE A 137 9.74 -2.31 -5.33
C ILE A 137 8.55 -1.38 -5.65
N LEU A 138 8.36 -0.31 -4.89
CA LEU A 138 7.24 0.64 -5.04
C LEU A 138 7.68 1.96 -5.70
N ARG A 139 8.96 2.10 -6.05
CA ARG A 139 9.51 3.31 -6.65
C ARG A 139 9.13 3.39 -8.13
N SER A 140 8.82 4.59 -8.59
CA SER A 140 8.54 4.86 -10.00
C SER A 140 9.82 4.72 -10.85
N PRO A 141 9.70 4.46 -12.17
CA PRO A 141 10.84 4.22 -13.04
C PRO A 141 11.84 5.39 -13.08
N GLU A 142 11.38 6.64 -13.05
CA GLU A 142 12.26 7.82 -13.05
C GLU A 142 13.11 7.92 -11.77
N ILE A 143 12.58 7.47 -10.62
CA ILE A 143 13.35 7.42 -9.37
C ILE A 143 14.43 6.33 -9.41
N LEU A 144 14.17 5.24 -10.14
CA LEU A 144 15.11 4.12 -10.27
C LEU A 144 16.20 4.40 -11.30
N LEU A 145 15.85 5.06 -12.42
CA LEU A 145 16.73 5.24 -13.57
C LEU A 145 17.53 6.55 -13.54
N GLU A 146 17.08 7.56 -12.81
CA GLU A 146 17.74 8.87 -12.78
C GLU A 146 18.34 9.15 -11.39
N PRO A 147 19.69 9.08 -11.24
CA PRO A 147 20.35 9.25 -9.93
C PRO A 147 20.10 10.59 -9.25
N THR A 148 19.73 11.61 -10.03
CA THR A 148 19.42 12.97 -9.55
C THR A 148 17.93 13.22 -9.37
N SER A 149 17.08 12.23 -9.68
CA SER A 149 15.64 12.37 -9.50
C SER A 149 15.26 12.21 -8.04
N HIS A 150 14.25 12.98 -7.68
CA HIS A 150 13.76 13.09 -6.32
C HIS A 150 12.29 12.77 -6.31
N VAL A 151 11.80 12.27 -5.17
CA VAL A 151 10.37 12.03 -5.00
C VAL A 151 9.62 13.34 -5.30
N SER A 152 8.51 13.22 -5.99
CA SER A 152 7.67 14.31 -6.45
C SER A 152 6.22 13.88 -6.30
N PHE A 153 5.26 14.80 -6.48
CA PHE A 153 3.85 14.44 -6.45
C PHE A 153 3.54 13.31 -7.46
N PRO A 154 3.99 13.36 -8.74
CA PRO A 154 3.78 12.25 -9.67
C PRO A 154 4.46 10.93 -9.26
N ALA A 155 5.64 10.98 -8.63
CA ALA A 155 6.29 9.77 -8.13
C ALA A 155 5.47 9.12 -6.99
N GLU A 156 4.86 9.93 -6.12
CA GLU A 156 3.98 9.40 -5.07
C GLU A 156 2.67 8.81 -5.62
N ILE A 157 2.14 9.34 -6.74
CA ILE A 157 0.97 8.76 -7.42
C ILE A 157 1.25 7.33 -7.90
N TRP A 158 2.48 7.03 -8.32
CA TRP A 158 2.90 5.66 -8.64
C TRP A 158 2.81 4.75 -7.42
N SER A 159 3.42 5.14 -6.30
CA SER A 159 3.35 4.36 -5.06
C SER A 159 1.91 4.23 -4.52
N LEU A 160 1.08 5.26 -4.73
CA LEU A 160 -0.35 5.22 -4.38
C LEU A 160 -1.09 4.15 -5.20
N ALA A 161 -0.79 4.03 -6.50
CA ALA A 161 -1.38 2.96 -7.33
C ALA A 161 -0.98 1.57 -6.83
N CYS A 162 0.29 1.37 -6.47
CA CYS A 162 0.77 0.11 -5.90
C CYS A 162 0.07 -0.21 -4.58
N ALA A 163 -0.07 0.77 -3.69
CA ALA A 163 -0.75 0.60 -2.40
C ALA A 163 -2.24 0.29 -2.57
N VAL A 164 -2.93 1.02 -3.46
CA VAL A 164 -4.34 0.76 -3.79
C VAL A 164 -4.52 -0.64 -4.36
N PHE A 165 -3.67 -1.07 -5.30
CA PHE A 165 -3.74 -2.45 -5.82
C PHE A 165 -3.54 -3.49 -4.71
N ALA A 166 -2.56 -3.28 -3.83
CA ALA A 166 -2.27 -4.20 -2.73
C ALA A 166 -3.42 -4.29 -1.70
N ILE A 167 -4.13 -3.18 -1.44
CA ILE A 167 -5.35 -3.17 -0.62
C ILE A 167 -6.47 -3.97 -1.27
N MET A 168 -6.61 -3.87 -2.60
CA MET A 168 -7.68 -4.54 -3.34
C MET A 168 -7.42 -6.03 -3.55
N GLY A 169 -6.16 -6.47 -3.51
CA GLY A 169 -5.71 -7.81 -3.88
C GLY A 169 -4.98 -8.60 -2.79
N GLN A 170 -4.81 -9.90 -3.03
CA GLN A 170 -4.07 -10.82 -2.18
C GLN A 170 -2.54 -10.67 -2.33
N ARG A 171 -2.09 -10.28 -3.53
CA ARG A 171 -0.67 -10.09 -3.87
C ARG A 171 -0.41 -8.63 -4.24
N PRO A 172 0.81 -8.11 -4.00
CA PRO A 172 1.16 -6.75 -4.42
C PRO A 172 1.25 -6.67 -5.96
N LEU A 173 1.18 -5.45 -6.51
CA LEU A 173 1.22 -5.24 -7.96
C LEU A 173 2.54 -5.71 -8.58
N PHE A 174 3.66 -5.43 -7.91
CA PHE A 174 5.00 -5.84 -8.33
C PHE A 174 5.60 -6.79 -7.29
N GLU A 175 6.23 -7.87 -7.75
CA GLU A 175 6.73 -8.95 -6.89
C GLU A 175 8.17 -9.32 -7.24
N THR A 176 9.07 -9.26 -6.26
CA THR A 176 10.41 -9.84 -6.38
C THR A 176 10.96 -10.25 -5.02
N TRP A 177 11.78 -11.31 -5.00
CA TRP A 177 12.42 -11.85 -3.80
C TRP A 177 13.61 -11.01 -3.30
N PHE A 178 14.36 -10.36 -4.20
CA PHE A 178 15.53 -9.55 -3.84
C PHE A 178 15.64 -8.30 -4.73
N PRO A 179 14.80 -7.28 -4.48
CA PRO A 179 14.65 -6.14 -5.38
C PRO A 179 15.96 -5.41 -5.63
N ASP A 180 16.37 -5.37 -6.90
CA ASP A 180 17.37 -4.46 -7.46
C ASP A 180 16.73 -3.64 -8.60
N VAL A 181 17.45 -2.64 -9.12
CA VAL A 181 16.94 -1.75 -10.19
C VAL A 181 16.41 -2.58 -11.36
N ASP A 182 17.16 -3.56 -11.81
CA ASP A 182 16.85 -4.34 -13.00
C ASP A 182 15.60 -5.22 -12.79
N GLN A 183 15.46 -5.83 -11.62
CA GLN A 183 14.31 -6.67 -11.29
C GLN A 183 13.01 -5.85 -11.18
N VAL A 184 13.08 -4.65 -10.59
CA VAL A 184 11.90 -3.78 -10.49
C VAL A 184 11.49 -3.25 -11.88
N LEU A 185 12.45 -2.84 -12.70
CA LEU A 185 12.15 -2.40 -14.07
C LEU A 185 11.58 -3.52 -14.95
N GLN A 186 12.03 -4.77 -14.73
CA GLN A 186 11.40 -5.93 -15.36
C GLN A 186 9.93 -6.09 -14.94
N GLU A 187 9.61 -5.97 -13.64
CA GLU A 187 8.22 -6.02 -13.14
C GLU A 187 7.36 -4.89 -13.73
N HIS A 188 7.93 -3.69 -13.90
CA HIS A 188 7.25 -2.56 -14.54
C HIS A 188 6.89 -2.88 -16.00
N ILE A 189 7.84 -3.39 -16.78
CA ILE A 189 7.62 -3.75 -18.19
C ILE A 189 6.65 -4.92 -18.31
N ASP A 190 6.82 -5.94 -17.49
CA ASP A 190 5.92 -7.09 -17.44
C ASP A 190 4.47 -6.68 -17.26
N THR A 191 4.23 -5.74 -16.36
CA THR A 191 2.89 -5.27 -16.00
C THR A 191 2.33 -4.29 -17.03
N LEU A 192 3.13 -3.30 -17.44
CA LEU A 192 2.60 -2.09 -18.10
C LEU A 192 2.92 -2.02 -19.60
N GLY A 193 3.86 -2.83 -20.08
CA GLY A 193 4.30 -2.81 -21.47
C GLY A 193 5.63 -2.09 -21.68
N ALA A 194 5.88 -1.67 -22.92
CA ALA A 194 7.15 -1.09 -23.32
C ALA A 194 7.41 0.25 -22.63
N PHE A 195 8.63 0.46 -22.13
CA PHE A 195 9.05 1.80 -21.76
C PHE A 195 9.03 2.74 -22.99
N PRO A 196 8.76 4.05 -22.77
CA PRO A 196 9.08 5.08 -23.74
C PRO A 196 10.56 4.99 -24.13
N SER A 197 10.89 5.34 -25.37
CA SER A 197 12.25 5.17 -25.90
C SER A 197 13.34 5.81 -25.03
N GLY A 198 13.08 6.96 -24.41
CA GLY A 198 14.02 7.62 -23.50
C GLY A 198 14.35 6.77 -22.26
N LEU A 199 13.34 6.16 -21.63
CA LEU A 199 13.51 5.29 -20.46
C LEU A 199 14.06 3.91 -20.83
N TRP A 200 13.72 3.40 -22.02
CA TRP A 200 14.33 2.20 -22.56
C TRP A 200 15.85 2.41 -22.68
N VAL A 201 16.28 3.43 -23.43
CA VAL A 201 17.72 3.70 -23.65
C VAL A 201 18.49 3.99 -22.35
N SER A 202 17.87 4.57 -21.32
CA SER A 202 18.54 4.81 -20.03
C SER A 202 18.75 3.53 -19.21
N TRP A 203 18.04 2.44 -19.52
CA TRP A 203 18.20 1.16 -18.83
C TRP A 203 19.31 0.32 -19.48
N ALA A 204 20.50 0.33 -18.85
CA ALA A 204 21.71 -0.29 -19.39
C ALA A 204 21.57 -1.79 -19.71
N ASN A 205 20.80 -2.55 -18.91
CA ASN A 205 20.72 -4.00 -18.99
C ASN A 205 19.48 -4.52 -19.74
N GLN A 206 18.67 -3.65 -20.34
CA GLN A 206 17.40 -3.98 -20.99
C GLN A 206 17.42 -5.23 -21.89
N TYR A 207 18.43 -5.36 -22.76
CA TYR A 207 18.54 -6.46 -23.74
C TYR A 207 19.02 -7.78 -23.12
N GLN A 208 19.46 -7.78 -21.86
CA GLN A 208 19.73 -9.02 -21.12
C GLN A 208 18.42 -9.68 -20.67
N TYR A 209 17.37 -8.88 -20.48
CA TYR A 209 16.11 -9.33 -19.91
C TYR A 209 14.98 -9.43 -20.93
N PHE A 210 14.99 -8.58 -21.95
CA PHE A 210 13.94 -8.55 -22.98
C PHE A 210 14.50 -8.60 -24.39
N ASP A 211 13.82 -9.33 -25.27
CA ASP A 211 14.10 -9.36 -26.70
C ASP A 211 13.45 -8.18 -27.44
N ASP A 212 13.70 -8.09 -28.75
CA ASP A 212 13.14 -7.03 -29.62
C ASP A 212 11.60 -7.07 -29.73
N LYS A 213 10.95 -8.15 -29.25
CA LYS A 213 9.49 -8.29 -29.19
C LYS A 213 8.95 -8.07 -27.78
N LEU A 214 9.78 -7.53 -26.87
CA LEU A 214 9.47 -7.30 -25.47
C LEU A 214 9.01 -8.58 -24.76
N GLN A 215 9.57 -9.73 -25.12
CA GLN A 215 9.42 -10.99 -24.41
C GLN A 215 10.61 -11.21 -23.49
N ARG A 216 10.38 -11.85 -22.35
CA ARG A 216 11.48 -12.20 -21.44
C ARG A 216 12.43 -13.18 -22.10
N VAL A 217 13.73 -12.89 -22.04
CA VAL A 217 14.79 -13.78 -22.54
C VAL A 217 14.90 -15.02 -21.65
N HIS A 218 14.68 -14.86 -20.33
CA HIS A 218 14.71 -15.92 -19.33
C HIS A 218 13.58 -15.75 -18.31
N GLY A 219 13.19 -16.86 -17.66
CA GLY A 219 12.18 -16.87 -16.59
C GLY A 219 10.75 -17.13 -17.08
N SER A 220 9.79 -16.82 -16.23
CA SER A 220 8.35 -16.99 -16.51
C SER A 220 7.87 -15.99 -17.57
N PRO A 221 6.76 -16.30 -18.27
CA PRO A 221 6.11 -15.32 -19.15
C PRO A 221 5.72 -14.05 -18.41
N ARG A 222 5.61 -12.95 -19.17
CA ARG A 222 5.16 -11.66 -18.66
C ARG A 222 3.73 -11.76 -18.13
N ARG A 223 3.46 -11.07 -17.03
CA ARG A 223 2.11 -10.90 -16.46
C ARG A 223 1.69 -9.45 -16.61
N LEU A 224 0.83 -9.17 -17.59
CA LEU A 224 0.30 -7.83 -17.83
C LEU A 224 -0.62 -7.39 -16.67
N LEU A 225 -0.96 -6.11 -16.64
CA LEU A 225 -1.83 -5.56 -15.59
C LEU A 225 -3.17 -6.29 -15.48
N GLU A 226 -3.76 -6.69 -16.60
CA GLU A 226 -4.99 -7.49 -16.63
C GLU A 226 -4.79 -8.88 -16.00
N ASP A 227 -3.69 -9.56 -16.35
CA ASP A 227 -3.35 -10.87 -15.78
C ASP A 227 -3.17 -10.76 -14.26
N ARG A 228 -2.54 -9.68 -13.81
CA ARG A 228 -2.32 -9.39 -12.39
C ARG A 228 -3.62 -9.08 -11.66
N LEU A 229 -4.55 -8.36 -12.29
CA LEU A 229 -5.87 -8.14 -11.71
C LEU A 229 -6.61 -9.46 -11.54
N GLU A 230 -6.55 -10.36 -12.52
CA GLU A 230 -7.22 -11.66 -12.42
C GLU A 230 -6.55 -12.56 -11.37
N ASP A 231 -5.22 -12.74 -11.40
CA ASP A 231 -4.49 -13.65 -10.52
C ASP A 231 -4.37 -13.16 -9.06
N SER A 232 -4.38 -11.85 -8.85
CA SER A 232 -4.13 -11.25 -7.53
C SER A 232 -5.39 -10.72 -6.87
N ILE A 233 -6.48 -10.49 -7.63
CA ILE A 233 -7.74 -9.95 -7.10
C ILE A 233 -8.90 -10.91 -7.35
N GLN A 234 -9.22 -11.25 -8.61
CA GLN A 234 -10.44 -12.00 -8.93
C GLN A 234 -10.38 -13.47 -8.51
N GLU A 235 -9.34 -14.20 -8.92
CA GLU A 235 -9.18 -15.61 -8.59
C GLU A 235 -9.12 -15.86 -7.08
N PRO A 236 -8.35 -15.09 -6.29
CA PRO A 236 -8.40 -15.19 -4.84
C PRO A 236 -9.80 -14.93 -4.27
N ARG A 237 -10.51 -13.91 -4.74
CA ARG A 237 -11.89 -13.64 -4.26
C ARG A 237 -12.83 -14.82 -4.54
N LYS A 238 -12.76 -15.43 -5.74
CA LYS A 238 -13.50 -16.67 -6.06
C LYS A 238 -13.16 -17.79 -5.09
N GLN A 239 -11.87 -18.04 -4.86
CA GLN A 239 -11.38 -19.10 -3.99
C GLN A 239 -11.90 -18.95 -2.55
N TYR A 240 -11.92 -17.72 -2.04
CA TYR A 240 -12.40 -17.40 -0.69
C TYR A 240 -13.90 -17.02 -0.64
N LYS A 241 -14.64 -17.21 -1.73
CA LYS A 241 -16.10 -16.94 -1.83
C LYS A 241 -16.49 -15.49 -1.51
N MET A 242 -15.62 -14.55 -1.83
CA MET A 242 -15.89 -13.11 -1.76
C MET A 242 -16.50 -12.62 -3.07
N ALA A 243 -17.25 -11.52 -3.01
CA ALA A 243 -17.77 -10.89 -4.22
C ALA A 243 -16.62 -10.38 -5.11
N GLU A 244 -16.71 -10.72 -6.38
CA GLU A 244 -15.79 -10.28 -7.43
C GLU A 244 -16.09 -8.85 -7.87
N MET A 245 -15.16 -8.24 -8.59
CA MET A 245 -15.47 -7.01 -9.33
C MET A 245 -16.23 -7.39 -10.60
N ASP A 246 -17.31 -6.66 -10.91
CA ASP A 246 -17.95 -6.84 -12.21
C ASP A 246 -17.08 -6.25 -13.35
N GLU A 247 -17.46 -6.50 -14.59
CA GLU A 247 -16.67 -6.05 -15.75
C GLU A 247 -16.58 -4.51 -15.83
N GLU A 248 -17.61 -3.78 -15.40
CA GLU A 248 -17.58 -2.32 -15.42
C GLU A 248 -16.57 -1.77 -14.40
N GLU A 249 -16.56 -2.34 -13.19
CA GLU A 249 -15.60 -2.00 -12.14
C GLU A 249 -14.17 -2.34 -12.56
N LYS A 250 -13.94 -3.55 -13.11
CA LYS A 250 -12.62 -3.97 -13.59
C LYS A 250 -12.06 -2.98 -14.61
N GLN A 251 -12.87 -2.62 -15.61
CA GLN A 251 -12.43 -1.66 -16.63
C GLN A 251 -12.13 -0.28 -16.02
N ALA A 252 -12.99 0.22 -15.11
CA ALA A 252 -12.75 1.50 -14.44
C ALA A 252 -11.48 1.48 -13.58
N PHE A 253 -11.23 0.38 -12.86
CA PHE A 253 -10.06 0.20 -12.02
C PHE A 253 -8.77 0.08 -12.84
N LEU A 254 -8.78 -0.68 -13.94
CA LEU A 254 -7.66 -0.77 -14.87
C LEU A 254 -7.33 0.58 -15.50
N ILE A 255 -8.34 1.34 -15.92
CA ILE A 255 -8.14 2.70 -16.46
C ILE A 255 -7.48 3.60 -15.41
N LEU A 256 -7.97 3.58 -14.16
CA LEU A 256 -7.38 4.34 -13.07
C LEU A 256 -5.91 3.96 -12.85
N LEU A 257 -5.62 2.67 -12.67
CA LEU A 257 -4.26 2.17 -12.44
C LEU A 257 -3.32 2.53 -13.60
N ARG A 258 -3.75 2.34 -14.85
CA ARG A 258 -2.96 2.72 -16.03
C ARG A 258 -2.61 4.21 -16.04
N SER A 259 -3.55 5.08 -15.66
CA SER A 259 -3.28 6.53 -15.59
C SER A 259 -2.25 6.88 -14.52
N MET A 260 -2.32 6.24 -13.34
CA MET A 260 -1.42 6.51 -12.22
C MET A 260 -0.03 5.90 -12.44
N LEU A 261 0.05 4.82 -13.22
CA LEU A 261 1.25 4.07 -13.57
C LEU A 261 1.81 4.47 -14.94
N SER A 262 1.48 5.65 -15.45
CA SER A 262 2.13 6.18 -16.65
C SER A 262 3.65 6.27 -16.43
N PHE A 263 4.43 5.79 -17.39
CA PHE A 263 5.90 5.84 -17.28
C PHE A 263 6.44 7.27 -17.26
N SER A 264 5.83 8.17 -18.02
CA SER A 264 6.11 9.61 -17.92
C SER A 264 5.44 10.20 -16.67
N PRO A 265 6.19 10.88 -15.79
CA PRO A 265 5.62 11.55 -14.62
C PRO A 265 4.57 12.61 -14.99
N ASP A 266 4.78 13.34 -16.08
CA ASP A 266 3.89 14.41 -16.52
C ASP A 266 2.53 13.89 -17.04
N ASP A 267 2.47 12.62 -17.42
CA ASP A 267 1.23 11.96 -17.87
C ASP A 267 0.43 11.35 -16.72
N ARG A 268 0.94 11.43 -15.47
CA ARG A 268 0.21 10.93 -14.30
C ARG A 268 -0.79 11.99 -13.80
N PRO A 269 -1.98 11.57 -13.35
CA PRO A 269 -2.94 12.49 -12.74
C PRO A 269 -2.40 13.03 -11.42
N SER A 270 -2.83 14.23 -11.05
CA SER A 270 -2.72 14.70 -9.68
C SER A 270 -3.58 13.84 -8.74
N ALA A 271 -3.27 13.83 -7.44
CA ALA A 271 -4.09 13.11 -6.46
C ALA A 271 -5.55 13.57 -6.43
N GLN A 272 -5.81 14.86 -6.74
CA GLN A 272 -7.17 15.38 -6.89
C GLN A 272 -7.90 14.73 -8.08
N GLN A 273 -7.23 14.58 -9.22
CA GLN A 273 -7.81 13.90 -10.38
C GLN A 273 -8.02 12.39 -10.12
N VAL A 274 -7.15 11.75 -9.34
CA VAL A 274 -7.35 10.37 -8.88
C VAL A 274 -8.62 10.27 -8.02
N LEU A 275 -8.79 11.19 -7.07
CA LEU A 275 -9.98 11.29 -6.21
C LEU A 275 -11.27 11.51 -7.01
N GLU A 276 -11.19 12.23 -8.13
CA GLU A 276 -12.32 12.53 -9.02
C GLU A 276 -12.56 11.44 -10.09
N SER A 277 -11.77 10.36 -10.10
CA SER A 277 -11.87 9.31 -11.11
C SER A 277 -13.23 8.58 -11.10
N ASN A 278 -13.62 8.01 -12.24
CA ASN A 278 -14.85 7.23 -12.35
C ASN A 278 -14.90 6.06 -11.36
N TRP A 279 -13.76 5.39 -11.12
CA TRP A 279 -13.69 4.30 -10.14
C TRP A 279 -13.98 4.79 -8.70
N MET A 280 -13.41 5.94 -8.34
CA MET A 280 -13.70 6.59 -7.06
C MET A 280 -15.17 7.00 -6.93
N GLN A 281 -15.77 7.58 -7.97
CA GLN A 281 -17.15 8.07 -7.90
C GLN A 281 -18.20 6.96 -7.79
N LYS A 282 -17.98 5.82 -8.47
CA LYS A 282 -18.98 4.74 -8.57
C LYS A 282 -18.82 3.62 -7.55
N TRP A 283 -17.61 3.31 -7.09
CA TRP A 283 -17.37 2.17 -6.18
C TRP A 283 -16.72 2.58 -4.87
N ALA A 284 -15.52 3.17 -4.90
CA ALA A 284 -14.76 3.41 -3.68
C ALA A 284 -15.35 4.51 -2.78
N GLY A 285 -15.76 5.63 -3.38
CA GLY A 285 -16.41 6.75 -2.69
C GLY A 285 -17.73 6.34 -2.01
N PRO A 286 -18.66 5.68 -2.73
CA PRO A 286 -19.87 5.14 -2.11
C PRO A 286 -19.61 4.17 -0.95
N ALA A 287 -18.60 3.30 -1.06
CA ALA A 287 -18.22 2.42 0.04
C ALA A 287 -17.73 3.20 1.27
N PHE A 288 -16.99 4.29 1.06
CA PHE A 288 -16.54 5.17 2.13
C PHE A 288 -17.68 5.98 2.77
N GLU A 289 -18.66 6.46 1.99
CA GLU A 289 -19.85 7.11 2.57
C GLU A 289 -20.69 6.11 3.38
N LEU A 290 -20.88 4.90 2.87
CA LEU A 290 -21.54 3.82 3.63
C LEU A 290 -20.79 3.49 4.94
N MET A 291 -19.46 3.53 4.90
CA MET A 291 -18.63 3.36 6.10
C MET A 291 -18.92 4.45 7.15
N LYS A 292 -19.02 5.72 6.73
CA LYS A 292 -19.37 6.84 7.62
C LYS A 292 -20.79 6.72 8.18
N ASP A 293 -21.75 6.29 7.38
CA ASP A 293 -23.14 6.12 7.82
C ASP A 293 -23.26 5.04 8.90
N ASN A 294 -22.54 3.92 8.74
CA ASN A 294 -22.48 2.86 9.76
C ASN A 294 -21.85 3.32 11.08
N LEU A 295 -20.88 4.25 11.02
CA LEU A 295 -20.32 4.86 12.22
C LEU A 295 -21.32 5.78 12.94
N SER A 296 -22.16 6.49 12.18
CA SER A 296 -23.16 7.40 12.76
C SER A 296 -24.28 6.64 13.48
N THR A 297 -24.74 5.53 12.91
CA THR A 297 -25.81 4.67 13.47
C THR A 297 -25.34 3.85 14.66
N SER A 298 -24.09 3.40 14.66
CA SER A 298 -23.42 2.76 15.81
C SER A 298 -23.39 3.67 17.06
N LYS A 299 -23.24 4.99 16.86
CA LYS A 299 -23.20 5.97 17.96
C LYS A 299 -24.57 6.35 18.52
N THR A 300 -25.66 6.18 17.77
CA THR A 300 -27.03 6.48 18.23
C THR A 300 -27.68 5.35 19.04
N HIS A 301 -27.09 4.15 19.03
CA HIS A 301 -27.60 2.97 19.73
C HIS A 301 -26.75 2.54 20.95
N ARG A 302 -25.79 3.36 21.38
CA ARG A 302 -25.05 3.23 22.64
C ARG A 302 -25.41 4.39 23.57
#